data_AF-A0A2X3CHT2-F1
#
_entry.id   AF-A0A2X3CHT2-F1
#
_cell.length_a   1.000
_cell.length_b   1.000
_cell.length_c   1.000
_cell.angle_alpha   90.00
_cell.angle_beta   90.00
_cell.angle_gamma   90.00
#
_symmetry.space_group_name_H-M   'P 1'
#
loop_
_entity.id
_entity.type
_entity.pdbx_description
1 polymer ?
#
loop_
_entity_poly.entity_id
_entity_poly.type
_entity_poly.pdbx_seq_one_letter_code
_entity_poly.pdbx_strand_id
1 'polypeptide(L)' 'MHTLAARMGFALRHNVIRSSRALRGCVEVEACSTPGHCQHDHTIQLKKKAR' A
#
# COMPACT_ATOMS: atom_id res chain seq x y z
N MET A 1 6.83 -19.59 0.98
CA MET A 1 5.52 -20.15 0.57
C MET A 1 5.65 -21.62 0.13
N HIS A 2 6.60 -21.98 -0.73
CA HIS A 2 6.84 -23.39 -1.11
C HIS A 2 7.15 -24.32 0.08
N THR A 3 7.99 -23.89 1.02
CA THR A 3 8.30 -24.65 2.25
C THR A 3 7.07 -24.87 3.15
N LEU A 4 6.17 -23.90 3.22
CA LEU A 4 4.90 -24.05 3.95
C LEU A 4 3.97 -25.02 3.23
N ALA A 5 3.82 -24.86 1.91
CA ALA A 5 3.00 -25.73 1.07
C ALA A 5 3.48 -27.19 1.14
N ALA A 6 4.79 -27.43 1.06
CA ALA A 6 5.37 -28.76 1.19
C ALA A 6 5.11 -29.40 2.55
N ARG A 7 5.24 -28.64 3.65
CA ARG A 7 4.93 -29.12 5.01
C ARG A 7 3.45 -29.46 5.21
N MET A 8 2.56 -28.79 4.49
CA MET A 8 1.10 -29.00 4.54
C MET A 8 0.62 -30.04 3.52
N GLY A 9 1.52 -30.64 2.72
CA GLY A 9 1.16 -31.60 1.67
C GLY A 9 0.45 -30.98 0.46
N PHE A 10 0.57 -29.66 0.26
CA PHE A 10 -0.09 -28.93 -0.82
C PHE A 10 0.87 -28.66 -2.00
N ALA A 11 0.45 -29.01 -3.21
CA ALA A 11 1.18 -28.71 -4.44
C ALA A 11 0.91 -27.27 -4.91
N LEU A 12 1.74 -26.33 -4.46
CA LEU A 12 1.65 -24.92 -4.84
C LEU A 12 2.10 -24.71 -6.31
N ARG A 13 1.17 -24.33 -7.20
CA ARG A 13 1.45 -24.10 -8.64
C ARG A 13 1.66 -22.62 -8.97
N HIS A 14 0.88 -21.75 -8.35
CA HIS A 14 0.94 -20.31 -8.53
C HIS A 14 0.46 -19.63 -7.25
N ASN A 15 1.04 -18.49 -6.92
CA ASN A 15 0.65 -17.70 -5.76
C ASN A 15 0.66 -16.22 -6.10
N VAL A 16 -0.40 -15.51 -5.74
CA VAL A 16 -0.50 -14.05 -5.88
C VAL A 16 -0.42 -13.43 -4.49
N ILE A 17 0.61 -12.62 -4.27
CA ILE A 17 0.79 -11.90 -3.02
C ILE A 17 0.60 -10.42 -3.32
N ARG A 18 -0.40 -9.80 -2.69
CA ARG A 18 -0.69 -8.38 -2.81
C ARG A 18 -0.54 -7.72 -1.44
N SER A 19 0.12 -6.56 -1.42
CA SER A 19 0.23 -5.71 -0.24
C SER A 19 -0.56 -4.43 -0.46
N SER A 20 -1.33 -4.03 0.54
CA SER A 20 -2.20 -2.84 0.51
C SER A 20 -1.55 -1.62 1.17
N ARG A 21 -0.23 -1.60 1.32
CA ARG A 21 0.46 -0.49 2.00
C ARG A 21 0.66 0.69 1.05
N ALA A 22 0.38 1.89 1.55
CA ALA A 22 0.74 3.12 0.85
C ALA A 22 2.27 3.29 0.77
N LEU A 23 2.74 3.88 -0.33
CA LEU A 23 4.14 4.26 -0.49
C LEU A 23 4.51 5.33 0.54
N ARG A 24 5.78 5.38 0.99
CA ARG A 24 6.25 6.30 2.04
C ARG A 24 5.85 7.76 1.76
N GLY A 25 6.09 8.24 0.54
CA GLY A 25 5.71 9.61 0.15
C GLY A 25 4.20 9.85 0.20
N CYS A 26 3.38 8.86 -0.14
CA CYS A 26 1.92 8.98 -0.02
C CYS A 26 1.48 9.03 1.46
N VAL A 27 2.17 8.32 2.35
CA VAL A 27 1.91 8.40 3.80
C VAL A 27 2.32 9.77 4.35
N GLU A 28 3.43 10.33 3.89
CA GLU A 28 3.93 11.65 4.31
C GLU A 28 2.99 12.77 3.86
N VAL A 29 2.46 12.70 2.63
CA VAL A 29 1.45 13.63 2.11
C VAL A 29 0.13 13.52 2.86
N GLU A 30 -0.39 12.30 3.10
CA GLU A 30 -1.63 12.09 3.86
C GLU A 30 -1.52 12.54 5.33
N ALA A 31 -0.31 12.51 5.90
CA ALA A 31 -0.04 12.99 7.26
C ALA A 31 0.03 14.53 7.36
N CYS A 32 0.09 15.26 6.25
CA CYS A 32 0.16 16.70 6.27
C CYS A 32 -1.15 17.31 6.77
N SER A 33 -1.12 17.97 7.93
CA SER A 33 -2.31 18.60 8.52
C SER A 33 -2.70 19.93 7.87
N THR A 34 -1.74 20.64 7.25
CA THR A 34 -1.99 21.93 6.59
C THR A 34 -1.23 21.99 5.27
N PRO A 35 -1.93 21.92 4.12
CA PRO A 35 -1.32 22.10 2.81
C PRO A 35 -0.71 23.51 2.72
N GLY A 36 0.59 23.60 2.45
CA GLY A 36 1.30 24.89 2.31
C GLY A 36 2.37 25.17 3.36
N HIS A 37 2.47 24.37 4.43
CA HIS A 37 3.59 24.47 5.39
C HIS A 37 4.57 23.29 5.30
N CYS A 38 4.52 22.54 4.20
CA CYS A 38 5.44 21.45 3.90
C CYS A 38 5.85 21.49 2.43
N GLN A 39 7.01 20.90 2.14
CA GLN A 39 7.61 20.84 0.80
C GLN A 39 7.07 19.67 -0.02
N HIS A 40 5.81 19.29 0.19
CA HIS A 40 5.18 18.18 -0.52
C HIS A 40 4.28 18.71 -1.65
N ASP A 41 4.23 17.97 -2.76
CA ASP A 41 3.30 18.28 -3.83
C ASP A 41 1.88 17.86 -3.42
N HIS A 42 1.01 18.85 -3.23
CA HIS A 42 -0.40 18.67 -2.90
C HIS A 42 -1.34 18.90 -4.10
N THR A 43 -0.81 18.97 -5.33
CA THR A 43 -1.61 19.26 -6.52
C THR A 43 -2.58 18.12 -6.87
N ILE A 44 -2.23 16.90 -6.46
CA ILE A 44 -3.07 15.72 -6.59
C ILE A 44 -4.07 15.70 -5.43
N GLN A 45 -5.23 16.33 -5.64
CA GLN A 45 -6.37 16.12 -4.73
C GLN A 45 -6.88 14.69 -4.91
N LEU A 46 -6.49 13.80 -4.00
CA LEU A 46 -7.06 12.47 -3.85
C LEU A 46 -8.57 12.62 -3.60
N LYS A 47 -9.37 12.51 -4.66
CA LYS A 47 -10.83 12.47 -4.55
C LYS A 47 -11.19 11.21 -3.75
N LYS A 48 -11.37 11.38 -2.43
CA LYS A 48 -11.86 10.32 -1.56
C LYS A 48 -13.16 9.81 -2.16
N LYS A 49 -13.16 8.58 -2.68
CA LYS A 49 -14.42 7.89 -2.99
C LYS A 49 -15.13 7.74 -1.65
N ALA A 50 -16.25 8.45 -1.48
CA ALA A 50 -17.12 8.28 -0.34
C ALA A 50 -17.51 6.79 -0.25
N ARG A 51 -17.35 6.23 0.94
CA ARG A 51 -17.61 4.82 1.26
C ARG A 51 -19.10 4.51 1.18
#